data_AF-A0A3D2KN82-F1
#
_entry.id   AF-A0A3D2KN82-F1
#
_cell.length_a   1.000
_cell.length_b   1.000
_cell.length_c   1.000
_cell.angle_alpha   90.00
_cell.angle_beta   90.00
_cell.angle_gamma   90.00
#
_symmetry.space_group_name_H-M   'P 1'
#
loop_
_entity.id
_entity.type
_entity.pdbx_description
1 polymer ?
#
loop_
_entity_poly.entity_id
_entity_poly.type
_entity_poly.pdbx_seq_one_letter_code
_entity_poly.pdbx_strand_id
1 'polypeptide(L)'
;MFLIGIIALPWMAAILQGLPSPSLVKRCAAFLGFALPLAGVVWFGIFQKQLEPYTLGWGSAALHFGMPSGFLLLTFLGAIIGLAAWNRSALFRGLLLWVYGATLCLFSSTDFVSFFFYEMTVLPSFLIVLCFGSDNRKSAIEMMLFSLLRSILWGVFFLWIFKQGNDLQALASFDDNLHFTQWSFPLFLLGLGIAYAVPFYTWAPKFYTAAPLPLVWLQLAIRLFIPYIIWQKMGPLFPKSFAYWNETLCFVGMASFVFVMAAAPKNGRVAYLCVAQGGLAIFALTSMGHFQLWFLMQTVGIALLFATSRGPCKGFRALLIGLAILCLLFPGFGPFPGAYAILMAAWQQSLILGIGAAIGLFLTLVNCLKVIRLEEPSA
;
A
#
# COMPACT_ATOMS: atom_id res chain seq x y z
N MET A 1 -4.24 26.12 -1.94
CA MET A 1 -5.71 25.97 -1.76
C MET A 1 -6.31 24.78 -2.51
N PHE A 2 -6.10 24.60 -3.83
CA PHE A 2 -6.74 23.52 -4.58
C PHE A 2 -6.37 22.10 -4.13
N LEU A 3 -5.09 21.84 -3.80
CA LEU A 3 -4.64 20.54 -3.28
C LEU A 3 -5.32 20.18 -1.95
N ILE A 4 -5.57 21.17 -1.08
CA ILE A 4 -6.32 20.98 0.18
C ILE A 4 -7.75 20.53 -0.14
N GLY A 5 -8.38 21.14 -1.14
CA GLY A 5 -9.70 20.72 -1.61
C GLY A 5 -9.72 19.27 -2.08
N ILE A 6 -8.73 18.86 -2.88
CA ILE A 6 -8.58 17.46 -3.34
C ILE A 6 -8.46 16.49 -2.15
N ILE A 7 -7.63 16.84 -1.16
CA ILE A 7 -7.32 15.96 -0.02
C ILE A 7 -8.46 15.90 1.01
N ALA A 8 -9.11 17.04 1.29
CA ALA A 8 -10.14 17.14 2.32
C ALA A 8 -11.51 16.61 1.86
N LEU A 9 -11.76 16.60 0.55
CA LEU A 9 -13.06 16.24 -0.02
C LEU A 9 -13.53 14.81 0.37
N PRO A 10 -12.71 13.75 0.34
CA PRO A 10 -13.13 12.43 0.83
C PRO A 10 -13.61 12.46 2.28
N TRP A 11 -12.97 13.23 3.16
CA TRP A 11 -13.40 13.33 4.57
C TRP A 11 -14.70 14.09 4.72
N MET A 12 -14.87 15.20 4.00
CA MET A 12 -16.16 15.90 3.96
C MET A 12 -17.27 14.95 3.48
N ALA A 13 -17.02 14.20 2.40
CA ALA A 13 -17.95 13.21 1.87
C ALA A 13 -18.22 12.08 2.87
N ALA A 14 -17.21 11.65 3.65
CA ALA A 14 -17.35 10.66 4.70
C ALA A 14 -18.26 11.14 5.84
N ILE A 15 -18.06 12.37 6.33
CA ILE A 15 -18.91 12.98 7.36
C ILE A 15 -20.36 13.07 6.89
N LEU A 16 -20.58 13.50 5.63
CA LEU A 16 -21.90 13.56 5.03
C LEU A 16 -22.62 12.20 4.97
N GLN A 17 -21.90 11.07 4.95
CA GLN A 17 -22.55 9.75 5.02
C GLN A 17 -23.22 9.50 6.38
N GLY A 18 -22.68 10.08 7.46
CA GLY A 18 -23.18 9.92 8.83
C GLY A 18 -24.36 10.83 9.17
N LEU A 19 -24.53 11.95 8.46
CA LEU A 19 -25.61 12.90 8.74
C LEU A 19 -26.99 12.41 8.26
N PRO A 20 -28.10 12.87 8.86
CA PRO A 20 -29.45 12.62 8.36
C PRO A 20 -29.67 13.40 7.06
N SER A 21 -29.51 12.73 5.92
CA SER A 21 -29.65 13.33 4.59
C SER A 21 -30.22 12.32 3.58
N PRO A 22 -30.85 12.80 2.48
CA PRO A 22 -31.41 11.92 1.45
C PRO A 22 -30.35 10.98 0.86
N SER A 23 -30.77 9.77 0.50
CA SER A 23 -29.87 8.72 -0.03
C SER A 23 -29.13 9.16 -1.30
N LEU A 24 -29.79 9.97 -2.15
CA LEU A 24 -29.18 10.55 -3.35
C LEU A 24 -28.04 11.52 -2.99
N VAL A 25 -28.25 12.40 -2.01
CA VAL A 25 -27.21 13.35 -1.55
C VAL A 25 -25.99 12.60 -1.05
N LYS A 26 -26.19 11.54 -0.27
CA LYS A 26 -25.08 10.68 0.21
C LYS A 26 -24.34 10.01 -0.94
N ARG A 27 -25.05 9.51 -1.96
CA ARG A 27 -24.42 8.88 -3.13
C ARG A 27 -23.64 9.88 -3.97
N CYS A 28 -24.20 11.07 -4.22
CA CYS A 28 -23.51 12.15 -4.92
C CYS A 28 -22.26 12.62 -4.16
N ALA A 29 -22.37 12.82 -2.84
CA ALA A 29 -21.22 13.17 -2.01
C ALA A 29 -20.12 12.10 -2.08
N ALA A 30 -20.49 10.82 -2.02
CA ALA A 30 -19.53 9.73 -2.16
C ALA A 30 -18.89 9.70 -3.56
N PHE A 31 -19.67 9.90 -4.62
CA PHE A 31 -19.16 10.00 -5.99
C PHE A 31 -18.10 11.08 -6.09
N LEU A 32 -18.42 12.29 -5.64
CA LEU A 32 -17.52 13.42 -5.66
C LEU A 32 -16.27 13.14 -4.82
N GLY A 33 -16.42 12.58 -3.62
CA GLY A 33 -15.31 12.21 -2.74
C GLY A 33 -14.32 11.21 -3.36
N PHE A 34 -14.78 10.28 -4.21
CA PHE A 34 -13.90 9.34 -4.91
C PHE A 34 -13.36 9.88 -6.25
N ALA A 35 -14.19 10.58 -7.03
CA ALA A 35 -13.90 10.93 -8.42
C ALA A 35 -13.18 12.28 -8.59
N LEU A 36 -13.53 13.31 -7.80
CA LEU A 36 -12.94 14.64 -7.95
C LEU A 36 -11.43 14.68 -7.65
N PRO A 37 -10.86 13.88 -6.73
CA PRO A 37 -9.42 13.83 -6.56
C PRO A 37 -8.66 13.45 -7.84
N LEU A 38 -9.22 12.54 -8.64
CA LEU A 38 -8.63 12.16 -9.94
C LEU A 38 -8.71 13.32 -10.93
N ALA A 39 -9.87 13.95 -11.06
CA ALA A 39 -10.05 15.10 -11.95
C ALA A 39 -9.11 16.25 -11.58
N GLY A 40 -8.95 16.51 -10.27
CA GLY A 40 -8.04 17.53 -9.77
C GLY A 40 -6.58 17.23 -10.09
N VAL A 41 -6.13 15.98 -9.98
CA VAL A 41 -4.76 15.61 -10.33
C VAL A 41 -4.52 15.66 -11.85
N VAL A 42 -5.47 15.20 -12.67
CA VAL A 42 -5.38 15.29 -14.14
C VAL A 42 -5.29 16.75 -14.59
N TRP A 43 -6.12 17.62 -14.01
CA TRP A 43 -6.05 19.06 -14.25
C TRP A 43 -4.66 19.61 -13.91
N PHE A 44 -4.11 19.26 -12.74
CA PHE A 44 -2.78 19.69 -12.35
C PHE A 44 -1.68 19.19 -13.29
N GLY A 45 -1.71 17.91 -13.67
CA GLY A 45 -0.71 17.33 -14.57
C GLY A 45 -0.71 17.93 -15.98
N ILE A 46 -1.86 18.43 -16.45
CA ILE A 46 -1.99 19.08 -17.77
C ILE A 46 -1.56 20.55 -17.70
N PHE A 47 -1.93 21.28 -16.65
CA PHE A 47 -1.83 22.74 -16.62
C PHE A 47 -0.69 23.29 -15.74
N GLN A 48 -0.16 22.53 -14.80
CA GLN A 48 1.01 22.93 -13.99
C GLN A 48 2.21 22.01 -14.24
N LYS A 49 3.29 22.56 -14.79
CA LYS A 49 4.53 21.82 -15.10
C LYS A 49 5.42 21.56 -13.87
N GLN A 50 5.24 22.29 -12.77
CA GLN A 50 5.97 22.11 -11.52
C GLN A 50 5.02 22.32 -10.34
N LEU A 51 4.98 21.32 -9.45
CA LEU A 51 4.23 21.36 -8.21
C LEU A 51 5.21 21.73 -7.09
N GLU A 52 5.16 22.98 -6.63
CA GLU A 52 5.91 23.35 -5.43
C GLU A 52 5.26 22.73 -4.18
N PRO A 53 6.07 22.24 -3.21
CA PRO A 53 5.57 21.78 -1.92
C PRO A 53 4.71 22.85 -1.25
N TYR A 54 3.55 22.47 -0.73
CA TYR A 54 2.62 23.38 -0.05
C TYR A 54 2.68 23.20 1.46
N THR A 55 2.89 24.29 2.20
CA THR A 55 2.91 24.29 3.66
C THR A 55 1.60 24.85 4.21
N LEU A 56 0.87 24.05 4.96
CA LEU A 56 -0.34 24.44 5.67
C LEU A 56 0.01 24.66 7.14
N GLY A 57 0.29 25.91 7.50
CA GLY A 57 0.66 26.30 8.86
C GLY A 57 -0.55 26.58 9.75
N TRP A 58 -0.53 26.03 10.96
CA TRP A 58 -1.39 26.45 12.08
C TRP A 58 -0.50 26.73 13.29
N GLY A 59 -0.14 28.01 13.48
CA GLY A 59 0.80 28.42 14.52
C GLY A 59 2.22 27.86 14.28
N SER A 60 2.82 27.24 15.28
CA SER A 60 4.13 26.58 15.20
C SER A 60 4.10 25.20 14.55
N ALA A 61 2.91 24.65 14.24
CA ALA A 61 2.75 23.38 13.54
C ALA A 61 2.51 23.64 12.05
N ALA A 62 3.48 23.29 11.20
CA ALA A 62 3.32 23.32 9.75
C ALA A 62 3.06 21.89 9.24
N LEU A 63 2.02 21.73 8.41
CA LEU A 63 1.77 20.50 7.65
C LEU A 63 2.31 20.69 6.24
N HIS A 64 3.37 19.97 5.89
CA HIS A 64 3.92 20.06 4.55
C HIS A 64 3.35 18.96 3.65
N PHE A 65 2.78 19.36 2.51
CA PHE A 65 2.16 18.48 1.53
C PHE A 65 2.82 18.62 0.15
N GLY A 66 3.12 17.50 -0.50
CA GLY A 66 3.54 17.39 -1.89
C GLY A 66 2.66 16.45 -2.69
N MET A 67 2.84 16.42 -4.00
CA MET A 67 2.17 15.47 -4.90
C MET A 67 3.21 14.57 -5.57
N PRO A 68 3.68 13.52 -4.88
CA PRO A 68 4.54 12.54 -5.52
C PRO A 68 3.81 11.74 -6.60
N SER A 69 4.56 11.08 -7.49
CA SER A 69 4.03 10.19 -8.54
C SER A 69 3.04 9.14 -8.00
N GLY A 70 3.23 8.66 -6.77
CA GLY A 70 2.31 7.73 -6.09
C GLY A 70 0.94 8.33 -5.74
N PHE A 71 0.82 9.65 -5.59
CA PHE A 71 -0.44 10.34 -5.28
C PHE A 71 -1.42 10.28 -6.46
N LEU A 72 -0.94 10.47 -7.68
CA LEU A 72 -1.77 10.39 -8.91
C LEU A 72 -2.35 9.00 -9.11
N LEU A 73 -1.56 7.98 -8.81
CA LEU A 73 -2.00 6.60 -8.85
C LEU A 73 -3.08 6.31 -7.82
N LEU A 74 -2.90 6.80 -6.59
CA LEU A 74 -3.89 6.62 -5.55
C LEU A 74 -5.23 7.29 -5.90
N THR A 75 -5.22 8.46 -6.55
CA THR A 75 -6.46 9.10 -6.97
C THR A 75 -7.19 8.33 -8.07
N PHE A 76 -6.44 7.71 -8.99
CA PHE A 76 -7.02 6.82 -10.00
C PHE A 76 -7.63 5.56 -9.38
N LEU A 77 -6.91 4.90 -8.48
CA LEU A 77 -7.44 3.75 -7.74
C LEU A 77 -8.67 4.14 -6.90
N GLY A 78 -8.66 5.32 -6.29
CA GLY A 78 -9.79 5.86 -5.54
C GLY A 78 -11.07 5.94 -6.35
N ALA A 79 -10.99 6.39 -7.62
CA ALA A 79 -12.14 6.42 -8.51
C ALA A 79 -12.70 5.01 -8.79
N ILE A 80 -11.83 4.03 -9.05
CA ILE A 80 -12.23 2.63 -9.28
C ILE A 80 -12.86 2.01 -8.01
N ILE A 81 -12.25 2.27 -6.85
CA ILE A 81 -12.75 1.83 -5.54
C ILE A 81 -14.14 2.43 -5.27
N GLY A 82 -14.36 3.71 -5.64
CA GLY A 82 -15.64 4.39 -5.53
C GLY A 82 -16.74 3.72 -6.33
N LEU A 83 -16.45 3.32 -7.57
CA LEU A 83 -17.39 2.54 -8.40
C LEU A 83 -17.74 1.20 -7.75
N ALA A 84 -16.75 0.47 -7.22
CA ALA A 84 -16.97 -0.80 -6.54
C ALA A 84 -17.76 -0.66 -5.22
N ALA A 85 -17.72 0.51 -4.58
CA ALA A 85 -18.45 0.81 -3.36
C ALA A 85 -19.85 1.44 -3.57
N TRP A 86 -20.24 1.70 -4.82
CA TRP A 86 -21.45 2.48 -5.17
C TRP A 86 -22.71 1.97 -4.46
N ASN A 87 -23.01 0.68 -4.59
CA ASN A 87 -24.22 0.04 -4.08
C ASN A 87 -24.12 -0.41 -2.61
N ARG A 88 -23.08 -0.03 -1.88
CA ARG A 88 -22.91 -0.41 -0.47
C ARG A 88 -23.71 0.49 0.48
N SER A 89 -23.74 0.14 1.76
CA SER A 89 -24.40 0.99 2.78
C SER A 89 -23.68 2.34 2.94
N ALA A 90 -24.38 3.35 3.45
CA ALA A 90 -23.79 4.66 3.71
C ALA A 90 -22.62 4.57 4.71
N LEU A 91 -22.77 3.74 5.76
CA LEU A 91 -21.70 3.48 6.73
C LEU A 91 -20.45 2.90 6.05
N PHE A 92 -20.61 1.91 5.16
CA PHE A 92 -19.48 1.34 4.43
C PHE A 92 -18.77 2.39 3.57
N ARG A 93 -19.52 3.18 2.79
CA ARG A 93 -18.95 4.25 1.97
C ARG A 93 -18.25 5.31 2.83
N GLY A 94 -18.83 5.67 3.97
CA GLY A 94 -18.27 6.68 4.87
C GLY A 94 -16.94 6.25 5.45
N LEU A 95 -16.88 5.03 5.98
CA LEU A 95 -15.62 4.46 6.47
C LEU A 95 -14.58 4.33 5.36
N LEU A 96 -14.97 3.90 4.16
CA LEU A 96 -14.05 3.73 3.03
C LEU A 96 -13.50 5.08 2.52
N LEU A 97 -14.35 6.11 2.44
CA LEU A 97 -13.95 7.48 2.11
C LEU A 97 -12.99 8.05 3.18
N TRP A 98 -13.20 7.70 4.44
CA TRP A 98 -12.28 8.07 5.51
C TRP A 98 -10.89 7.46 5.31
N VAL A 99 -10.83 6.14 5.08
CA VAL A 99 -9.56 5.45 4.78
C VAL A 99 -8.91 6.07 3.55
N TYR A 100 -9.68 6.37 2.51
CA TYR A 100 -9.17 6.93 1.26
C TYR A 100 -8.59 8.34 1.46
N GLY A 101 -9.31 9.24 2.15
CA GLY A 101 -8.81 10.58 2.48
C GLY A 101 -7.55 10.52 3.34
N ALA A 102 -7.52 9.66 4.37
CA ALA A 102 -6.34 9.45 5.19
C ALA A 102 -5.16 8.90 4.36
N THR A 103 -5.43 8.07 3.36
CA THR A 103 -4.40 7.57 2.44
C THR A 103 -3.87 8.69 1.52
N LEU A 104 -4.73 9.58 1.02
CA LEU A 104 -4.28 10.74 0.22
C LEU A 104 -3.37 11.65 1.06
N CYS A 105 -3.73 11.90 2.32
CA CYS A 105 -2.89 12.64 3.27
C CYS A 105 -1.56 11.93 3.52
N LEU A 106 -1.59 10.62 3.79
CA LEU A 106 -0.40 9.80 3.99
C LEU A 106 0.59 9.95 2.84
N PHE A 107 0.09 9.94 1.60
CA PHE A 107 0.92 10.04 0.39
C PHE A 107 1.40 11.46 0.08
N SER A 108 0.64 12.46 0.52
CA SER A 108 0.99 13.86 0.28
C SER A 108 1.87 14.43 1.39
N SER A 109 1.78 13.95 2.62
CA SER A 109 2.56 14.50 3.73
C SER A 109 4.06 14.24 3.58
N THR A 110 4.87 15.29 3.66
CA THR A 110 6.34 15.17 3.64
C THR A 110 6.92 14.88 5.03
N ASP A 111 6.20 15.22 6.10
CA ASP A 111 6.74 15.12 7.46
C ASP A 111 6.20 13.90 8.25
N PHE A 112 6.53 13.84 9.53
CA PHE A 112 6.08 12.79 10.46
C PHE A 112 4.57 12.75 10.67
N VAL A 113 3.83 13.77 10.23
CA VAL A 113 2.36 13.76 10.22
C VAL A 113 1.81 12.60 9.36
N SER A 114 2.59 12.10 8.40
CA SER A 114 2.29 10.85 7.69
C SER A 114 1.98 9.67 8.62
N PHE A 115 2.60 9.58 9.80
CA PHE A 115 2.27 8.57 10.82
C PHE A 115 0.84 8.71 11.32
N PHE A 116 0.44 9.94 11.68
CA PHE A 116 -0.91 10.20 12.15
C PHE A 116 -1.95 9.78 11.11
N PHE A 117 -1.72 10.13 9.84
CA PHE A 117 -2.62 9.72 8.75
C PHE A 117 -2.62 8.22 8.51
N TYR A 118 -1.47 7.56 8.67
CA TYR A 118 -1.40 6.10 8.63
C TYR A 118 -2.30 5.47 9.71
N GLU A 119 -2.22 5.92 10.96
CA GLU A 119 -3.06 5.44 12.06
C GLU A 119 -4.55 5.71 11.82
N MET A 120 -4.89 6.84 11.22
CA MET A 120 -6.27 7.15 10.82
C MET A 120 -6.85 6.15 9.80
N THR A 121 -6.02 5.41 9.07
CA THR A 121 -6.51 4.34 8.17
C THR A 121 -6.88 3.07 8.93
N VAL A 122 -6.28 2.81 10.09
CA VAL A 122 -6.36 1.52 10.80
C VAL A 122 -7.75 1.29 11.38
N LEU A 123 -8.23 2.24 12.20
CA LEU A 123 -9.50 2.09 12.92
C LEU A 123 -10.71 1.94 11.97
N PRO A 124 -10.90 2.76 10.93
CA PRO A 124 -12.00 2.57 9.99
C PRO A 124 -11.87 1.29 9.18
N SER A 125 -10.65 0.87 8.82
CA SER A 125 -10.43 -0.41 8.14
C SER A 125 -10.85 -1.59 9.03
N PHE A 126 -10.54 -1.51 10.33
CA PHE A 126 -10.97 -2.50 11.30
C PHE A 126 -12.50 -2.59 11.36
N LEU A 127 -13.18 -1.44 11.48
CA LEU A 127 -14.64 -1.38 11.51
C LEU A 127 -15.26 -1.93 10.21
N ILE A 128 -14.64 -1.69 9.05
CA ILE A 128 -15.13 -2.25 7.80
C ILE A 128 -15.03 -3.78 7.80
N VAL A 129 -13.90 -4.36 8.22
CA VAL A 129 -13.78 -5.84 8.29
C VAL A 129 -14.72 -6.42 9.34
N LEU A 130 -14.82 -5.76 10.50
CA LEU A 130 -15.67 -6.21 11.60
C LEU A 130 -17.16 -6.26 11.22
N CYS A 131 -17.64 -5.25 10.51
CA CYS A 131 -19.06 -5.11 10.16
C CYS A 131 -19.42 -5.75 8.80
N PHE A 132 -18.49 -5.82 7.85
CA PHE A 132 -18.79 -6.17 6.47
C PHE A 132 -17.90 -7.27 5.87
N GLY A 133 -16.95 -7.83 6.64
CA GLY A 133 -16.13 -8.97 6.21
C GLY A 133 -16.91 -10.27 6.05
N SER A 134 -16.20 -11.36 5.74
CA SER A 134 -16.77 -12.72 5.70
C SER A 134 -16.46 -13.56 6.94
N ASP A 135 -15.34 -13.29 7.63
CA ASP A 135 -14.89 -13.98 8.86
C ASP A 135 -14.77 -12.98 10.02
N ASN A 136 -15.93 -12.50 10.45
CA ASN A 136 -16.11 -11.11 10.90
C ASN A 136 -15.33 -10.66 12.13
N ARG A 137 -14.74 -11.54 12.94
CA ARG A 137 -14.14 -11.10 14.23
C ARG A 137 -12.66 -11.41 14.35
N LYS A 138 -12.24 -12.65 14.09
CA LYS A 138 -10.85 -13.07 14.31
C LYS A 138 -9.87 -12.31 13.42
N SER A 139 -10.12 -12.27 12.11
CA SER A 139 -9.26 -11.57 11.16
C SER A 139 -9.20 -10.06 11.40
N ALA A 140 -10.32 -9.45 11.82
CA ALA A 140 -10.37 -8.03 12.17
C ALA A 140 -9.53 -7.74 13.43
N ILE A 141 -9.67 -8.54 14.48
CA ILE A 141 -8.91 -8.39 15.73
C ILE A 141 -7.42 -8.60 15.47
N GLU A 142 -7.04 -9.65 14.73
CA GLU A 142 -5.63 -9.88 14.37
C GLU A 142 -5.05 -8.69 13.60
N MET A 143 -5.77 -8.18 12.58
CA MET A 143 -5.35 -6.98 11.84
C MET A 143 -5.14 -5.78 12.77
N MET A 144 -6.05 -5.57 13.73
CA MET A 144 -5.94 -4.47 14.69
C MET A 144 -4.73 -4.66 15.62
N LEU A 145 -4.54 -5.84 16.21
CA LEU A 145 -3.43 -6.14 17.11
C LEU A 145 -2.07 -5.96 16.43
N PHE A 146 -1.91 -6.50 15.21
CA PHE A 146 -0.68 -6.30 14.44
C PHE A 146 -0.50 -4.86 14.01
N SER A 147 -1.59 -4.10 13.80
CA SER A 147 -1.47 -2.66 13.53
C SER A 147 -1.02 -1.90 14.76
N LEU A 148 -1.66 -2.09 15.92
CA LEU A 148 -1.28 -1.45 17.18
C LEU A 148 0.15 -1.77 17.59
N LEU A 149 0.58 -3.02 17.46
CA LEU A 149 1.96 -3.41 17.77
C LEU A 149 2.96 -2.61 16.92
N ARG A 150 2.66 -2.43 15.62
CA ARG A 150 3.48 -1.60 14.72
C ARG A 150 3.46 -0.13 15.12
N SER A 151 2.29 0.40 15.45
CA SER A 151 2.12 1.78 15.92
C SER A 151 2.93 2.06 17.19
N ILE A 152 3.01 1.09 18.11
CA ILE A 152 3.83 1.19 19.32
C ILE A 152 5.32 1.23 18.97
N LEU A 153 5.80 0.30 18.13
CA LEU A 153 7.20 0.26 17.71
C LEU A 153 7.61 1.56 17.01
N TRP A 154 6.74 2.09 16.14
CA TRP A 154 6.98 3.33 15.44
C TRP A 154 6.86 4.55 16.38
N GLY A 155 5.92 4.53 17.32
CA GLY A 155 5.73 5.57 18.33
C GLY A 155 6.92 5.70 19.28
N VAL A 156 7.53 4.59 19.70
CA VAL A 156 8.78 4.60 20.51
C VAL A 156 9.91 5.28 19.76
N PHE A 157 10.05 5.00 18.46
CA PHE A 157 11.01 5.67 17.59
C PHE A 157 10.74 7.18 17.50
N PHE A 158 9.47 7.60 17.39
CA PHE A 158 9.11 9.02 17.37
C PHE A 158 9.35 9.74 18.69
N LEU A 159 9.00 9.13 19.83
CA LEU A 159 9.25 9.73 21.14
C LEU A 159 10.75 10.01 21.34
N TRP A 160 11.61 9.15 20.81
CA TRP A 160 13.04 9.40 20.79
C TRP A 160 13.43 10.58 19.89
N ILE A 161 12.92 10.64 18.66
CA ILE A 161 13.13 11.78 17.76
C ILE A 161 12.74 13.10 18.43
N PHE A 162 11.53 13.17 18.98
CA PHE A 162 11.01 14.37 19.63
C PHE A 162 11.87 14.80 20.82
N LYS A 163 12.55 13.87 21.49
CA LYS A 163 13.53 14.19 22.54
C LYS A 163 14.80 14.87 22.00
N GLN A 164 15.20 14.59 20.76
CA GLN A 164 16.41 15.15 20.13
C GLN A 164 16.15 16.50 19.42
N GLY A 165 14.88 16.83 19.17
CA GLY A 165 14.46 18.05 18.48
C GLY A 165 13.22 17.79 17.63
N ASN A 166 12.37 18.81 17.46
CA ASN A 166 11.10 18.67 16.75
C ASN A 166 11.21 18.62 15.21
N ASP A 167 12.44 18.72 14.66
CA ASP A 167 12.65 18.87 13.21
C ASP A 167 13.34 17.65 12.58
N LEU A 168 12.74 17.15 11.51
CA LEU A 168 13.26 16.11 10.62
C LEU A 168 14.65 16.45 10.05
N GLN A 169 14.88 17.72 9.74
CA GLN A 169 16.18 18.16 9.20
C GLN A 169 17.26 18.21 10.28
N ALA A 170 16.87 18.51 11.52
CA ALA A 170 17.77 18.41 12.66
C ALA A 170 18.19 16.95 12.93
N LEU A 171 17.45 15.95 12.44
CA LEU A 171 17.83 14.53 12.51
C LEU A 171 18.91 14.11 11.52
N ALA A 172 19.00 14.76 10.37
CA ALA A 172 20.04 14.44 9.38
C ALA A 172 21.45 14.72 9.92
N SER A 173 21.60 15.65 10.88
CA SER A 173 22.86 15.94 11.55
C SER A 173 23.20 14.95 12.69
N PHE A 174 22.26 14.11 13.13
CA PHE A 174 22.49 13.08 14.16
C PHE A 174 23.00 11.74 13.58
N ASP A 175 23.13 11.60 12.26
CA ASP A 175 23.67 10.39 11.59
C ASP A 175 25.18 10.15 11.86
N ASP A 176 25.81 10.97 12.69
CA ASP A 176 27.19 10.75 13.15
C ASP A 176 27.31 9.72 14.28
N ASN A 177 26.24 9.42 15.01
CA ASN A 177 26.21 8.30 15.97
C ASN A 177 25.73 7.00 15.31
N LEU A 178 26.60 6.41 14.48
CA LEU A 178 26.30 5.22 13.67
C LEU A 178 25.76 4.04 14.49
N HIS A 179 26.32 3.79 15.67
CA HIS A 179 25.87 2.68 16.52
C HIS A 179 24.41 2.86 16.94
N PHE A 180 24.01 4.10 17.27
CA PHE A 180 22.64 4.38 17.67
C PHE A 180 21.66 4.30 16.48
N THR A 181 22.00 4.92 15.35
CA THR A 181 21.15 4.89 14.16
C THR A 181 20.96 3.46 13.64
N GLN A 182 22.00 2.62 13.70
CA GLN A 182 21.93 1.20 13.36
C GLN A 182 20.91 0.39 14.17
N TRP A 183 20.74 0.64 15.48
CA TRP A 183 19.76 -0.10 16.30
C TRP A 183 18.34 0.46 16.21
N SER A 184 18.19 1.78 16.04
CA SER A 184 16.89 2.43 15.89
C SER A 184 16.23 2.14 14.54
N PHE A 185 17.04 1.93 13.49
CA PHE A 185 16.57 1.74 12.13
C PHE A 185 15.74 0.45 11.94
N PRO A 186 16.13 -0.73 12.49
CA PRO A 186 15.27 -1.92 12.54
C PRO A 186 13.95 -1.71 13.27
N LEU A 187 13.93 -0.98 14.40
CA LEU A 187 12.68 -0.69 15.14
C LEU A 187 11.71 0.10 14.26
N PHE A 188 12.24 1.08 13.52
CA PHE A 188 11.48 1.83 12.54
C PHE A 188 10.99 0.95 11.38
N LEU A 189 11.84 0.09 10.81
CA LEU A 189 11.46 -0.83 9.73
C LEU A 189 10.39 -1.84 10.16
N LEU A 190 10.48 -2.36 11.38
CA LEU A 190 9.49 -3.22 12.01
C LEU A 190 8.17 -2.47 12.23
N GLY A 191 8.23 -1.21 12.69
CA GLY A 191 7.08 -0.31 12.81
C GLY A 191 6.42 0.01 11.47
N LEU A 192 7.21 0.18 10.41
CA LEU A 192 6.68 0.55 9.10
C LEU A 192 6.07 -0.62 8.33
N GLY A 193 6.73 -1.77 8.20
CA GLY A 193 6.26 -2.72 7.18
C GLY A 193 6.90 -4.09 7.04
N ILE A 194 7.85 -4.48 7.89
CA ILE A 194 8.30 -5.88 7.94
C ILE A 194 7.17 -6.82 8.39
N ALA A 195 5.99 -6.31 8.75
CA ALA A 195 4.78 -7.10 9.00
C ALA A 195 4.26 -7.94 7.80
N TYR A 196 4.81 -7.76 6.60
CA TYR A 196 4.57 -8.64 5.45
C TYR A 196 5.74 -9.56 5.14
N ALA A 197 6.88 -9.32 5.79
CA ALA A 197 8.01 -10.19 5.72
C ALA A 197 7.83 -11.38 6.66
N VAL A 198 8.53 -12.45 6.35
CA VAL A 198 8.66 -13.60 7.25
C VAL A 198 9.43 -13.15 8.49
N PRO A 199 8.96 -13.47 9.72
CA PRO A 199 7.84 -14.37 10.07
C PRO A 199 6.47 -13.69 10.33
N PHE A 200 6.35 -12.37 10.18
CA PHE A 200 5.20 -11.59 10.66
C PHE A 200 4.00 -11.54 9.71
N TYR A 201 4.08 -12.18 8.54
CA TYR A 201 3.07 -12.07 7.49
C TYR A 201 1.72 -12.75 7.78
N THR A 202 1.62 -13.61 8.80
CA THR A 202 0.52 -14.60 8.96
C THR A 202 -0.88 -14.00 9.13
N TRP A 203 -1.00 -12.78 9.64
CA TRP A 203 -2.27 -12.06 9.77
C TRP A 203 -2.79 -11.53 8.43
N ALA A 204 -1.89 -11.21 7.50
CA ALA A 204 -2.22 -10.47 6.29
C ALA A 204 -3.06 -11.31 5.29
N PRO A 205 -2.75 -12.60 5.02
CA PRO A 205 -3.61 -13.43 4.19
C PRO A 205 -5.02 -13.54 4.74
N LYS A 206 -5.17 -13.74 6.06
CA LYS A 206 -6.47 -13.85 6.73
C LYS A 206 -7.29 -12.57 6.62
N PHE A 207 -6.63 -11.41 6.73
CA PHE A 207 -7.24 -10.12 6.48
C PHE A 207 -7.76 -10.03 5.04
N TYR A 208 -6.94 -10.35 4.05
CA TYR A 208 -7.30 -10.20 2.64
C TYR A 208 -8.40 -11.17 2.18
N THR A 209 -8.45 -12.37 2.74
CA THR A 209 -9.55 -13.31 2.50
C THR A 209 -10.85 -12.82 3.11
N ALA A 210 -10.81 -12.22 4.31
CA ALA A 210 -11.98 -11.79 5.04
C ALA A 210 -12.53 -10.42 4.59
N ALA A 211 -11.66 -9.52 4.12
CA ALA A 211 -12.03 -8.14 3.87
C ALA A 211 -12.89 -7.95 2.60
N PRO A 212 -13.80 -6.95 2.59
CA PRO A 212 -14.51 -6.53 1.39
C PRO A 212 -13.55 -6.05 0.30
N LEU A 213 -13.88 -6.36 -0.95
CA LEU A 213 -13.03 -6.09 -2.11
C LEU A 213 -12.55 -4.62 -2.21
N PRO A 214 -13.41 -3.59 -2.06
CA PRO A 214 -12.95 -2.20 -2.16
C PRO A 214 -11.92 -1.82 -1.10
N LEU A 215 -12.03 -2.40 0.11
CA LEU A 215 -11.06 -2.18 1.18
C LEU A 215 -9.72 -2.87 0.88
N VAL A 216 -9.77 -4.10 0.34
CA VAL A 216 -8.55 -4.84 -0.05
C VAL A 216 -7.74 -4.03 -1.05
N TRP A 217 -8.36 -3.47 -2.08
CA TRP A 217 -7.67 -2.64 -3.09
C TRP A 217 -7.01 -1.41 -2.47
N LEU A 218 -7.72 -0.70 -1.60
CA LEU A 218 -7.17 0.46 -0.91
C LEU A 218 -6.00 0.10 0.01
N GLN A 219 -6.12 -1.01 0.73
CA GLN A 219 -5.08 -1.52 1.62
C GLN A 219 -3.85 -2.02 0.87
N LEU A 220 -4.00 -2.55 -0.35
CA LEU A 220 -2.85 -2.86 -1.20
C LEU A 220 -2.06 -1.61 -1.58
N ALA A 221 -2.76 -0.52 -1.94
CA ALA A 221 -2.11 0.76 -2.26
C ALA A 221 -1.33 1.31 -1.05
N ILE A 222 -1.93 1.31 0.15
CA ILE A 222 -1.27 1.73 1.40
C ILE A 222 0.00 0.90 1.65
N ARG A 223 -0.08 -0.42 1.49
CA ARG A 223 0.99 -1.33 1.92
C ARG A 223 2.18 -1.34 1.00
N LEU A 224 1.94 -1.18 -0.30
CA LEU A 224 3.02 -1.05 -1.26
C LEU A 224 3.73 0.32 -1.11
N PHE A 225 3.12 1.31 -0.44
CA PHE A 225 3.69 2.65 -0.22
C PHE A 225 4.73 2.68 0.90
N ILE A 226 4.74 1.66 1.75
CA ILE A 226 5.66 1.60 2.88
C ILE A 226 7.13 1.60 2.41
N PRO A 227 7.55 0.78 1.42
CA PRO A 227 8.90 0.89 0.84
C PRO A 227 9.18 2.26 0.21
N TYR A 228 8.18 2.91 -0.36
CA TYR A 228 8.33 4.27 -0.88
C TYR A 228 8.62 5.30 0.22
N ILE A 229 7.94 5.23 1.37
CA ILE A 229 8.26 6.06 2.55
C ILE A 229 9.69 5.78 3.00
N ILE A 230 10.11 4.51 3.04
CA ILE A 230 11.48 4.15 3.42
C ILE A 230 12.47 4.80 2.44
N TRP A 231 12.23 4.74 1.13
CA TRP A 231 13.10 5.36 0.14
C TRP A 231 13.16 6.89 0.25
N GLN A 232 11.99 7.54 0.25
CA GLN A 232 11.91 9.00 0.17
C GLN A 232 12.26 9.71 1.46
N LYS A 233 11.87 9.13 2.60
CA LYS A 233 12.07 9.77 3.90
C LYS A 233 13.31 9.21 4.55
N MET A 234 13.48 7.88 4.58
CA MET A 234 14.58 7.32 5.37
C MET A 234 15.92 7.28 4.68
N GLY A 235 15.95 7.01 3.37
CA GLY A 235 17.19 7.07 2.61
C GLY A 235 17.95 8.38 2.85
N PRO A 236 17.27 9.55 2.76
CA PRO A 236 17.89 10.84 3.08
C PRO A 236 18.16 11.09 4.56
N LEU A 237 17.32 10.59 5.48
CA LEU A 237 17.46 10.87 6.93
C LEU A 237 18.56 10.04 7.61
N PHE A 238 18.75 8.78 7.21
CA PHE A 238 19.78 7.89 7.76
C PHE A 238 20.50 7.13 6.65
N PRO A 239 21.24 7.82 5.77
CA PRO A 239 21.89 7.20 4.62
C PRO A 239 22.88 6.10 5.05
N LYS A 240 23.63 6.29 6.14
CA LYS A 240 24.59 5.28 6.63
C LYS A 240 23.87 4.03 7.16
N SER A 241 22.78 4.20 7.91
CA SER A 241 21.99 3.06 8.42
C SER A 241 21.26 2.32 7.31
N PHE A 242 20.69 3.05 6.33
CA PHE A 242 20.07 2.44 5.17
C PHE A 242 21.07 1.59 4.38
N ALA A 243 22.30 2.11 4.15
CA ALA A 243 23.36 1.36 3.50
C ALA A 243 23.78 0.12 4.29
N TYR A 244 23.93 0.24 5.62
CA TYR A 244 24.28 -0.88 6.51
C TYR A 244 23.25 -2.01 6.47
N TRP A 245 21.96 -1.68 6.50
CA TRP A 245 20.88 -2.68 6.51
C TRP A 245 20.44 -3.13 5.11
N ASN A 246 20.98 -2.54 4.04
CA ASN A 246 20.53 -2.78 2.67
C ASN A 246 20.56 -4.27 2.30
N GLU A 247 21.67 -4.96 2.56
CA GLU A 247 21.82 -6.38 2.26
C GLU A 247 20.84 -7.25 3.05
N THR A 248 20.63 -6.93 4.32
CA THR A 248 19.66 -7.64 5.16
C THR A 248 18.24 -7.43 4.64
N LEU A 249 17.89 -6.21 4.24
CA LEU A 249 16.59 -5.90 3.67
C LEU A 249 16.38 -6.57 2.31
N CYS A 250 17.42 -6.62 1.45
CA CYS A 250 17.39 -7.41 0.21
C CYS A 250 17.05 -8.87 0.53
N PHE A 251 17.80 -9.47 1.45
CA PHE A 251 17.62 -10.88 1.80
C PHE A 251 16.24 -11.15 2.39
N VAL A 252 15.79 -10.33 3.36
CA VAL A 252 14.47 -10.47 4.00
C VAL A 252 13.35 -10.28 2.98
N GLY A 253 13.45 -9.29 2.10
CA GLY A 253 12.47 -9.05 1.04
C GLY A 253 12.37 -10.23 0.08
N MET A 254 13.50 -10.71 -0.43
CA MET A 254 13.59 -11.88 -1.31
C MET A 254 13.07 -13.15 -0.64
N ALA A 255 13.56 -13.47 0.56
CA ALA A 255 13.16 -14.65 1.31
C ALA A 255 11.66 -14.64 1.60
N SER A 256 11.11 -13.47 1.96
CA SER A 256 9.67 -13.33 2.21
C SER A 256 8.85 -13.52 0.94
N PHE A 257 9.30 -12.94 -0.18
CA PHE A 257 8.65 -13.13 -1.48
C PHE A 257 8.58 -14.62 -1.85
N VAL A 258 9.71 -15.34 -1.80
CA VAL A 258 9.77 -16.77 -2.15
C VAL A 258 8.95 -17.61 -1.17
N PHE A 259 9.15 -17.41 0.13
CA PHE A 259 8.52 -18.23 1.17
C PHE A 259 7.00 -18.09 1.18
N VAL A 260 6.48 -16.87 1.13
CA VAL A 260 5.03 -16.62 1.09
C VAL A 260 4.42 -17.25 -0.17
N MET A 261 5.11 -17.15 -1.30
CA MET A 261 4.63 -17.78 -2.55
C MET A 261 4.65 -19.30 -2.52
N ALA A 262 5.65 -19.90 -1.86
CA ALA A 262 5.73 -21.34 -1.66
C ALA A 262 4.65 -21.84 -0.68
N ALA A 263 4.35 -21.06 0.35
CA ALA A 263 3.37 -21.40 1.40
C ALA A 263 1.90 -21.19 0.99
N ALA A 264 1.63 -20.69 -0.22
CA ALA A 264 0.29 -20.31 -0.66
C ALA A 264 -0.68 -21.52 -0.73
N PRO A 265 -1.72 -21.57 0.13
CA PRO A 265 -2.67 -22.68 0.16
C PRO A 265 -3.61 -22.63 -1.04
N LYS A 266 -4.24 -23.77 -1.37
CA LYS A 266 -5.22 -23.89 -2.47
C LYS A 266 -6.32 -22.83 -2.38
N ASN A 267 -6.93 -22.69 -1.20
CA ASN A 267 -7.98 -21.69 -0.91
C ASN A 267 -7.32 -20.48 -0.23
N GLY A 268 -7.05 -19.42 -0.97
CA GLY A 268 -6.38 -18.22 -0.45
C GLY A 268 -5.14 -17.78 -1.23
N ARG A 269 -4.79 -18.42 -2.34
CA ARG A 269 -3.63 -18.03 -3.18
C ARG A 269 -3.59 -16.57 -3.54
N VAL A 270 -4.74 -15.97 -3.88
CA VAL A 270 -4.81 -14.54 -4.21
C VAL A 270 -4.38 -13.67 -3.03
N ALA A 271 -4.78 -14.02 -1.81
CA ALA A 271 -4.36 -13.32 -0.61
C ALA A 271 -2.86 -13.48 -0.31
N TYR A 272 -2.28 -14.65 -0.59
CA TYR A 272 -0.83 -14.85 -0.44
C TYR A 272 -0.02 -14.13 -1.52
N LEU A 273 -0.52 -14.10 -2.77
CA LEU A 273 0.05 -13.30 -3.86
C LEU A 273 0.19 -11.82 -3.45
N CYS A 274 -0.83 -11.26 -2.79
CA CYS A 274 -0.79 -9.89 -2.26
C CYS A 274 0.32 -9.65 -1.24
N VAL A 275 0.46 -10.59 -0.31
CA VAL A 275 1.43 -10.48 0.78
C VAL A 275 2.84 -10.63 0.24
N ALA A 276 3.05 -11.56 -0.69
CA ALA A 276 4.32 -11.77 -1.36
C ALA A 276 4.81 -10.52 -2.10
N GLN A 277 3.90 -9.73 -2.69
CA GLN A 277 4.27 -8.45 -3.31
C GLN A 277 4.83 -7.44 -2.31
N GLY A 278 4.44 -7.50 -1.03
CA GLY A 278 5.08 -6.71 0.02
C GLY A 278 6.56 -7.06 0.19
N GLY A 279 6.90 -8.35 0.16
CA GLY A 279 8.29 -8.82 0.19
C GLY A 279 9.08 -8.40 -1.05
N LEU A 280 8.48 -8.53 -2.24
CA LEU A 280 9.09 -8.09 -3.49
C LEU A 280 9.29 -6.57 -3.53
N ALA A 281 8.40 -5.79 -2.90
CA ALA A 281 8.53 -4.35 -2.79
C ALA A 281 9.70 -3.92 -1.88
N ILE A 282 9.91 -4.63 -0.75
CA ILE A 282 11.09 -4.43 0.11
C ILE A 282 12.39 -4.79 -0.63
N PHE A 283 12.35 -5.86 -1.43
CA PHE A 283 13.48 -6.27 -2.26
C PHE A 283 13.78 -5.25 -3.37
N ALA A 284 12.75 -4.74 -4.03
CA ALA A 284 12.88 -3.73 -5.09
C ALA A 284 13.49 -2.42 -4.59
N LEU A 285 13.09 -1.98 -3.39
CA LEU A 285 13.60 -0.78 -2.73
C LEU A 285 15.13 -0.74 -2.62
N THR A 286 15.71 -1.89 -2.33
CA THR A 286 17.13 -2.06 -2.00
C THR A 286 17.98 -2.43 -3.21
N SER A 287 17.31 -2.95 -4.25
CA SER A 287 17.92 -3.34 -5.52
C SER A 287 17.91 -2.22 -6.57
N MET A 288 16.91 -1.32 -6.57
CA MET A 288 16.77 -0.29 -7.63
C MET A 288 16.10 1.02 -7.20
N GLY A 289 16.56 2.14 -7.79
CA GLY A 289 15.93 3.46 -7.71
C GLY A 289 14.69 3.68 -8.62
N HIS A 290 14.11 2.64 -9.23
CA HIS A 290 12.98 2.75 -10.19
C HIS A 290 11.68 2.07 -9.69
N PHE A 291 11.52 2.02 -8.37
CA PHE A 291 10.41 1.40 -7.63
C PHE A 291 8.99 1.84 -8.08
N GLN A 292 8.86 3.07 -8.59
CA GLN A 292 7.56 3.75 -8.72
C GLN A 292 6.71 3.29 -9.92
N LEU A 293 7.31 2.85 -11.03
CA LEU A 293 6.56 2.37 -12.20
C LEU A 293 6.08 0.92 -12.02
N TRP A 294 6.90 0.10 -11.35
CA TRP A 294 6.54 -1.27 -10.95
C TRP A 294 5.35 -1.29 -9.98
N PHE A 295 5.32 -0.33 -9.05
CA PHE A 295 4.27 -0.12 -8.05
C PHE A 295 2.84 0.05 -8.64
N LEU A 296 2.72 0.74 -9.76
CA LEU A 296 1.42 1.02 -10.42
C LEU A 296 0.72 -0.25 -10.89
N MET A 297 1.45 -1.10 -11.58
CA MET A 297 0.80 -2.08 -12.44
C MET A 297 0.62 -3.44 -11.72
N GLN A 298 1.41 -3.71 -10.68
CA GLN A 298 1.19 -4.82 -9.74
C GLN A 298 -0.11 -4.64 -8.95
N THR A 299 -0.37 -3.43 -8.44
CA THR A 299 -1.56 -3.13 -7.63
C THR A 299 -2.85 -3.33 -8.43
N VAL A 300 -2.85 -2.91 -9.70
CA VAL A 300 -3.97 -3.11 -10.63
C VAL A 300 -4.13 -4.59 -11.00
N GLY A 301 -3.04 -5.31 -11.31
CA GLY A 301 -3.09 -6.75 -11.63
C GLY A 301 -3.67 -7.59 -10.49
N ILE A 302 -3.28 -7.30 -9.26
CA ILE A 302 -3.83 -7.97 -8.06
C ILE A 302 -5.28 -7.57 -7.80
N ALA A 303 -5.62 -6.30 -8.01
CA ALA A 303 -6.99 -5.83 -7.86
C ALA A 303 -7.94 -6.59 -8.82
N LEU A 304 -7.49 -6.81 -10.06
CA LEU A 304 -8.19 -7.61 -11.06
C LEU A 304 -8.33 -9.07 -10.63
N LEU A 305 -7.27 -9.70 -10.07
CA LEU A 305 -7.37 -11.06 -9.53
C LEU A 305 -8.45 -11.20 -8.45
N PHE A 306 -8.57 -10.23 -7.54
CA PHE A 306 -9.64 -10.30 -6.56
C PHE A 306 -11.03 -10.07 -7.15
N ALA A 307 -11.17 -9.18 -8.15
CA ALA A 307 -12.43 -9.01 -8.89
C ALA A 307 -12.87 -10.34 -9.52
N THR A 308 -11.92 -11.14 -10.02
CA THR A 308 -12.19 -12.43 -10.66
C THR A 308 -12.68 -13.48 -9.67
N SER A 309 -12.02 -13.61 -8.52
CA SER A 309 -12.36 -14.58 -7.48
C SER A 309 -13.79 -14.41 -6.89
N ARG A 310 -14.43 -13.27 -7.16
CA ARG A 310 -15.75 -12.89 -6.63
C ARG A 310 -16.76 -12.42 -7.69
N GLY A 311 -16.42 -12.50 -8.99
CA GLY A 311 -17.26 -11.96 -10.09
C GLY A 311 -18.42 -12.89 -10.50
N PRO A 312 -19.46 -12.43 -11.23
CA PRO A 312 -20.68 -13.23 -11.44
C PRO A 312 -20.63 -14.25 -12.61
N CYS A 313 -19.76 -14.10 -13.62
CA CYS A 313 -19.83 -14.88 -14.87
C CYS A 313 -18.50 -15.54 -15.27
N LYS A 314 -18.52 -16.83 -15.64
CA LYS A 314 -17.33 -17.64 -15.99
C LYS A 314 -16.45 -17.04 -17.10
N GLY A 315 -17.04 -16.60 -18.21
CA GLY A 315 -16.29 -16.02 -19.34
C GLY A 315 -15.62 -14.68 -19.00
N PHE A 316 -16.30 -13.84 -18.21
CA PHE A 316 -15.75 -12.57 -17.75
C PHE A 316 -14.63 -12.77 -16.72
N ARG A 317 -14.73 -13.80 -15.87
CA ARG A 317 -13.63 -14.18 -14.97
C ARG A 317 -12.39 -14.66 -15.73
N ALA A 318 -12.54 -15.53 -16.73
CA ALA A 318 -11.41 -16.01 -17.53
C ALA A 318 -10.67 -14.86 -18.25
N LEU A 319 -11.42 -13.91 -18.83
CA LEU A 319 -10.86 -12.69 -19.44
C LEU A 319 -10.08 -11.87 -18.42
N LEU A 320 -10.66 -11.62 -17.24
CA LEU A 320 -10.03 -10.81 -16.20
C LEU A 320 -8.82 -11.52 -15.55
N ILE A 321 -8.81 -12.84 -15.44
CA ILE A 321 -7.64 -13.58 -14.96
C ILE A 321 -6.55 -13.57 -16.03
N GLY A 322 -6.91 -13.73 -17.30
CA GLY A 322 -5.99 -13.54 -18.43
C GLY A 322 -5.34 -12.16 -18.39
N LEU A 323 -6.15 -11.10 -18.24
CA LEU A 323 -5.66 -9.73 -18.05
C LEU A 323 -4.78 -9.57 -16.81
N ALA A 324 -5.12 -10.23 -15.70
CA ALA A 324 -4.31 -10.17 -14.50
C ALA A 324 -2.96 -10.88 -14.64
N ILE A 325 -2.88 -12.01 -15.35
CA ILE A 325 -1.61 -12.68 -15.67
C ILE A 325 -0.79 -11.84 -16.64
N LEU A 326 -1.45 -11.29 -17.67
CA LEU A 326 -0.83 -10.39 -18.62
C LEU A 326 -0.22 -9.20 -17.87
N CYS A 327 -0.98 -8.57 -16.97
CA CYS A 327 -0.45 -7.57 -16.07
C CYS A 327 0.76 -8.15 -15.31
N LEU A 328 0.63 -9.20 -14.51
CA LEU A 328 1.67 -9.54 -13.55
C LEU A 328 3.04 -9.91 -14.15
N LEU A 329 3.13 -10.58 -15.30
CA LEU A 329 4.37 -11.23 -15.74
C LEU A 329 4.65 -11.23 -17.25
N PHE A 330 3.79 -10.66 -18.10
CA PHE A 330 3.94 -10.79 -19.55
C PHE A 330 4.70 -9.61 -20.18
N PRO A 331 5.73 -9.84 -21.02
CA PRO A 331 6.38 -8.79 -21.78
C PRO A 331 5.36 -7.98 -22.60
N GLY A 332 5.48 -6.65 -22.57
CA GLY A 332 4.52 -5.74 -23.22
C GLY A 332 3.38 -5.24 -22.31
N PHE A 333 3.25 -5.80 -21.11
CA PHE A 333 2.35 -5.32 -20.06
C PHE A 333 3.16 -4.76 -18.90
N GLY A 334 2.73 -3.63 -18.34
CA GLY A 334 3.72 -2.79 -17.68
C GLY A 334 4.22 -3.15 -16.25
N PRO A 335 3.76 -4.19 -15.54
CA PRO A 335 4.52 -4.75 -14.40
C PRO A 335 5.82 -5.43 -14.83
N PHE A 336 5.87 -5.99 -16.03
CA PHE A 336 7.00 -6.80 -16.51
C PHE A 336 8.32 -6.01 -16.54
N PRO A 337 8.39 -4.79 -17.11
CA PRO A 337 9.63 -4.00 -17.06
C PRO A 337 10.17 -3.81 -15.64
N GLY A 338 9.30 -3.58 -14.66
CA GLY A 338 9.73 -3.45 -13.27
C GLY A 338 10.19 -4.77 -12.64
N ALA A 339 9.49 -5.87 -12.89
CA ALA A 339 9.88 -7.20 -12.40
C ALA A 339 11.22 -7.65 -13.01
N TYR A 340 11.42 -7.38 -14.31
CA TYR A 340 12.66 -7.62 -15.02
C TYR A 340 13.80 -6.75 -14.47
N ALA A 341 13.54 -5.47 -14.23
CA ALA A 341 14.53 -4.56 -13.67
C ALA A 341 14.98 -5.05 -12.28
N ILE A 342 14.05 -5.43 -11.41
CA ILE A 342 14.35 -6.01 -10.09
C ILE A 342 15.20 -7.29 -10.24
N LEU A 343 14.87 -8.17 -11.18
CA LEU A 343 15.64 -9.39 -11.43
C LEU A 343 17.08 -9.09 -11.91
N MET A 344 17.24 -8.12 -12.80
CA MET A 344 18.56 -7.72 -13.30
C MET A 344 19.41 -7.09 -12.20
N ALA A 345 18.81 -6.23 -11.37
CA ALA A 345 19.50 -5.64 -10.23
C ALA A 345 19.89 -6.69 -9.19
N ALA A 346 18.98 -7.62 -8.88
CA ALA A 346 19.26 -8.76 -8.02
C ALA A 346 20.47 -9.55 -8.52
N TRP A 347 20.50 -9.85 -9.81
CA TRP A 347 21.58 -10.60 -10.45
C TRP A 347 22.92 -9.87 -10.40
N GLN A 348 22.92 -8.55 -10.59
CA GLN A 348 24.11 -7.70 -10.48
C GLN A 348 24.64 -7.63 -9.04
N GLN A 349 23.74 -7.61 -8.05
CA GLN A 349 24.12 -7.55 -6.64
C GLN A 349 24.64 -8.89 -6.12
N SER A 350 23.96 -9.99 -6.42
CA SER A 350 24.37 -11.34 -6.02
C SER A 350 23.64 -12.40 -6.84
N LEU A 351 24.38 -13.41 -7.30
CA LEU A 351 23.81 -14.56 -8.01
C LEU A 351 22.70 -15.24 -7.20
N ILE A 352 22.86 -15.35 -5.87
CA ILE A 352 21.88 -15.99 -4.99
C ILE A 352 20.56 -15.19 -4.97
N LEU A 353 20.66 -13.85 -4.89
CA LEU A 353 19.50 -12.98 -4.92
C LEU A 353 18.79 -13.04 -6.29
N GLY A 354 19.55 -13.07 -7.37
CA GLY A 354 19.02 -13.24 -8.73
C GLY A 354 18.26 -14.56 -8.91
N ILE A 355 18.83 -15.68 -8.45
CA ILE A 355 18.17 -16.99 -8.50
C ILE A 355 16.90 -16.99 -7.63
N GLY A 356 16.97 -16.44 -6.41
CA GLY A 356 15.81 -16.36 -5.52
C GLY A 356 14.67 -15.52 -6.10
N ALA A 357 14.98 -14.37 -6.70
CA ALA A 357 14.01 -13.53 -7.38
C ALA A 357 13.36 -14.27 -8.58
N ALA A 358 14.15 -14.98 -9.39
CA ALA A 358 13.65 -15.78 -10.50
C ALA A 358 12.69 -16.89 -10.01
N ILE A 359 13.04 -17.59 -8.93
CA ILE A 359 12.18 -18.61 -8.31
C ILE A 359 10.86 -17.98 -7.84
N GLY A 360 10.90 -16.83 -7.18
CA GLY A 360 9.67 -16.16 -6.72
C GLY A 360 8.76 -15.73 -7.87
N LEU A 361 9.33 -15.22 -8.98
CA LEU A 361 8.57 -14.88 -10.20
C LEU A 361 7.95 -16.13 -10.83
N PHE A 362 8.70 -17.23 -10.90
CA PHE A 362 8.18 -18.51 -11.38
C PHE A 362 7.03 -19.03 -10.50
N LEU A 363 7.17 -18.99 -9.18
CA LEU A 363 6.11 -19.35 -8.25
C LEU A 363 4.87 -18.44 -8.38
N THR A 364 5.07 -17.17 -8.74
CA THR A 364 3.98 -16.24 -9.07
C THR A 364 3.20 -16.72 -10.27
N LEU A 365 3.87 -17.06 -11.36
CA LEU A 365 3.23 -17.62 -12.55
C LEU A 365 2.45 -18.89 -12.22
N VAL A 366 3.09 -19.84 -11.51
CA VAL A 366 2.47 -21.11 -11.12
C VAL A 366 1.22 -20.88 -10.27
N ASN A 367 1.27 -20.00 -9.28
CA ASN A 367 0.12 -19.73 -8.42
C ASN A 367 -1.00 -19.03 -9.19
N CYS A 368 -0.70 -18.09 -10.09
CA CYS A 368 -1.70 -17.48 -10.97
C CYS A 368 -2.39 -18.50 -11.88
N LEU A 369 -1.62 -19.39 -12.53
CA LEU A 369 -2.17 -20.46 -13.38
C LEU A 369 -3.02 -21.44 -12.58
N LYS A 370 -2.60 -21.78 -11.36
CA LYS A 370 -3.40 -22.65 -10.51
C LYS A 370 -4.66 -21.96 -9.99
N VAL A 371 -4.71 -20.62 -9.87
CA VAL A 371 -5.96 -19.91 -9.57
C VAL A 371 -6.97 -20.09 -10.72
N ILE A 372 -6.52 -20.05 -11.98
CA ILE A 372 -7.37 -20.37 -13.14
C ILE A 372 -7.95 -21.78 -13.03
N ARG A 373 -7.07 -22.78 -12.84
CA ARG A 373 -7.46 -24.20 -12.90
C ARG A 373 -8.41 -24.62 -11.77
N LEU A 374 -8.39 -23.93 -10.64
CA LEU A 374 -9.31 -24.22 -9.53
C LEU A 374 -10.74 -23.72 -9.76
N GLU A 375 -10.96 -22.86 -10.75
CA GLU A 375 -12.29 -22.39 -11.13
C GLU A 375 -12.93 -23.22 -12.25
N GLU A 376 -12.22 -24.20 -12.81
CA GLU A 376 -12.82 -25.25 -13.64
C GLU A 376 -13.46 -26.31 -12.72
N PRO A 377 -14.77 -26.57 -12.82
CA PRO A 377 -15.34 -27.73 -12.13
C PRO A 377 -14.68 -28.99 -12.69
N SER A 378 -14.39 -29.95 -11.82
CA SER A 378 -14.13 -31.33 -12.24
C SER A 378 -15.27 -31.75 -13.18
N ALA A 379 -14.92 -31.94 -14.45
CA ALA A 379 -15.84 -32.38 -15.49
C ALA A 379 -16.50 -33.71 -15.14
#